data_AF-X1IHE2-F1
#
_entry.id   AF-X1IHE2-F1
#
_cell.length_a   1.000
_cell.length_b   1.000
_cell.length_c   1.000
_cell.angle_alpha   90.00
_cell.angle_beta   90.00
_cell.angle_gamma   90.00
#
_symmetry.space_group_name_H-M   'P 1'
#
loop_
_entity.id
_entity.type
_entity.pdbx_description
1 polymer ?
#
loop_
_entity_poly.entity_id
_entity_poly.type
_entity_poly.pdbx_seq_one_letter_code
_entity_poly.pdbx_strand_id
1 'polypeptide(L)' 'MGSKTITISEKAYNALQREKLEHESFSDVIIRLTKRFGKIIESFGKWDMSDEEEAMIKND' A
#
# COMPACT_ATOMS: atom_id res chain seq x y z
N MET A 1 -11.00 -0.23 22.20
CA MET A 1 -9.94 -0.08 21.18
C MET A 1 -8.65 0.28 21.90
N GLY A 2 -7.58 -0.51 21.73
CA GLY A 2 -6.28 -0.17 22.31
C GLY A 2 -5.57 0.83 21.41
N SER A 3 -4.98 1.87 21.99
CA SER A 3 -4.05 2.75 21.30
C SER A 3 -2.62 2.27 21.55
N LYS A 4 -1.75 2.49 20.56
CA LYS A 4 -0.31 2.37 20.72
C LYS A 4 0.30 3.70 20.33
N THR A 5 1.22 4.20 21.15
CA THR A 5 1.99 5.40 20.83
C THR A 5 3.23 4.97 20.06
N ILE A 6 3.45 5.58 18.89
CA ILE A 6 4.68 5.44 18.12
C ILE A 6 5.38 6.78 18.04
N THR A 7 6.69 6.78 18.17
CA THR A 7 7.52 7.96 17.88
C THR A 7 7.99 7.86 16.44
N ILE A 8 7.79 8.93 15.68
CA ILE A 8 8.23 9.02 14.28
C ILE A 8 9.11 10.24 14.10
N SER A 9 9.93 10.24 13.04
CA SER A 9 10.73 11.42 12.71
C SER A 9 9.84 12.56 12.23
N GLU A 10 10.34 13.78 12.39
CA GLU A 10 9.67 15.00 11.90
C GLU A 10 9.37 14.92 10.40
N LYS A 11 10.29 14.34 9.62
CA LYS A 11 10.10 14.10 8.18
C LYS A 11 8.91 13.18 7.90
N ALA A 12 8.75 12.10 8.68
CA ALA A 12 7.64 11.17 8.52
C ALA A 12 6.30 11.81 8.94
N TYR A 13 6.29 12.61 10.01
CA TYR A 13 5.11 13.37 10.42
C TYR A 13 4.64 14.34 9.32
N ASN A 14 5.55 15.13 8.76
CA ASN A 14 5.23 16.08 7.69
C ASN A 14 4.75 15.37 6.41
N ALA A 15 5.29 14.19 6.09
CA ALA A 15 4.78 13.37 5.00
C ALA A 15 3.34 12.91 5.25
N LEU A 16 3.03 12.42 6.46
CA LEU A 16 1.66 12.03 6.83
C LEU A 16 0.70 13.22 6.83
N GLN A 17 1.15 14.39 7.28
CA GLN A 17 0.32 15.60 7.31
C GLN A 17 -0.11 16.03 5.90
N ARG A 18 0.79 15.94 4.92
CA ARG A 18 0.48 16.26 3.51
C ARG A 18 -0.55 15.33 2.89
N GLU A 19 -0.57 14.07 3.32
CA GLU A 19 -1.50 13.06 2.81
C GLU A 19 -2.87 13.09 3.53
N LYS A 20 -2.99 13.81 4.65
CA LYS A 20 -4.18 13.82 5.50
C LYS A 20 -5.32 14.64 4.88
N LEU A 21 -6.51 14.04 4.76
CA LEU A 21 -7.72 14.73 4.34
C LEU A 21 -8.38 15.53 5.50
N GLU A 22 -9.22 16.52 5.19
CA GLU A 22 -9.83 17.44 6.18
C GLU A 22 -10.57 16.72 7.31
N HIS A 23 -11.32 15.66 7.00
CA HIS A 23 -12.14 14.91 7.97
C HIS A 23 -11.54 13.58 8.43
N GLU A 24 -10.24 13.37 8.19
CA GLU A 24 -9.57 12.09 8.47
C GLU A 24 -8.65 12.19 9.71
N SER A 25 -8.48 11.14 10.51
CA SER A 25 -7.45 11.10 11.57
C SER A 25 -6.11 10.57 11.04
N PHE A 26 -5.00 10.82 11.74
CA PHE A 26 -3.71 10.21 11.36
C PHE A 26 -3.75 8.68 11.36
N SER A 27 -4.57 8.06 12.22
CA SER A 27 -4.76 6.61 12.21
C SER A 27 -5.44 6.14 10.92
N ASP A 28 -6.44 6.90 10.45
CA ASP A 28 -7.14 6.59 9.21
C ASP A 28 -6.24 6.78 7.98
N VAL A 29 -5.38 7.82 7.98
CA VAL A 29 -4.36 8.01 6.93
C VAL A 29 -3.44 6.80 6.84
N ILE A 30 -2.91 6.32 7.98
CA ILE A 30 -2.04 5.14 8.01
C ILE A 30 -2.79 3.92 7.46
N ILE A 31 -4.04 3.71 7.87
CA ILE A 31 -4.86 2.59 7.39
C ILE A 31 -5.14 2.71 5.88
N ARG A 32 -5.48 3.89 5.38
CA ARG A 32 -5.77 4.13 3.95
C ARG A 32 -4.54 3.90 3.09
N LEU A 33 -3.38 4.44 3.49
CA LEU A 33 -2.12 4.25 2.77
C LEU A 33 -1.71 2.78 2.79
N THR A 34 -1.79 2.11 3.95
CA THR A 34 -1.43 0.68 4.05
C THR A 34 -2.42 -0.26 3.37
N LYS A 35 -3.70 0.10 3.25
CA LYS A 35 -4.68 -0.65 2.45
C LYS A 35 -4.41 -0.57 0.95
N ARG A 36 -3.91 0.57 0.46
CA ARG A 36 -3.57 0.76 -0.96
C ARG A 36 -2.38 -0.09 -1.38
N PHE A 37 -1.43 -0.27 -0.47
CA PHE A 37 -0.35 -1.24 -0.60
C PHE A 37 -0.74 -2.51 0.14
N GLY A 38 -1.72 -3.25 -0.41
CA GLY A 38 -1.87 -4.67 -0.09
C GLY A 38 -0.47 -5.28 -0.09
N LYS A 39 -0.13 -5.99 0.99
CA LYS A 39 1.23 -6.46 1.30
C LYS A 39 2.00 -6.67 0.00
N ILE A 40 3.08 -5.94 -0.24
CA ILE A 40 3.88 -6.12 -1.47
C ILE A 40 4.23 -7.60 -1.69
N ILE A 41 4.38 -8.36 -0.60
CA ILE A 41 4.61 -9.81 -0.62
C ILE A 41 3.43 -10.65 -1.14
N GLU A 42 2.19 -10.13 -1.08
CA GLU A 42 1.01 -10.74 -1.72
C GLU A 42 0.99 -10.53 -3.24
N SER A 43 1.80 -9.63 -3.79
CA SER A 43 1.97 -9.46 -5.25
C SER A 43 3.18 -10.20 -5.80
N PHE A 44 4.16 -10.55 -4.95
CA PHE A 44 5.31 -11.36 -5.36
C PHE A 44 4.88 -12.81 -5.63
N GLY A 45 4.91 -13.23 -6.90
CA GLY A 45 4.65 -14.62 -7.30
C GLY A 45 3.18 -14.98 -7.53
N LYS A 46 2.25 -14.01 -7.56
CA LYS A 46 0.84 -14.23 -7.92
C LYS A 46 0.53 -14.13 -9.42
N TRP A 47 1.52 -13.78 -10.24
CA TRP A 47 1.31 -13.83 -11.67
C TRP A 47 1.38 -15.29 -12.11
N ASP A 48 0.20 -15.86 -12.37
CA ASP A 48 0.02 -17.13 -13.05
C ASP A 48 -0.22 -16.81 -14.52
N MET A 49 0.75 -17.09 -15.37
CA MET A 49 0.66 -16.81 -16.81
C MET A 49 -0.24 -17.86 -17.43
N SER A 50 -1.34 -17.42 -18.04
CA SER A 50 -2.23 -18.34 -18.76
C SER A 50 -1.57 -18.85 -20.05
N ASP A 51 -1.97 -20.04 -20.49
CA ASP A 51 -1.51 -20.63 -21.76
C ASP A 51 -1.81 -19.71 -22.96
N GLU A 52 -2.89 -18.92 -22.88
CA GLU A 52 -3.26 -17.92 -23.88
C GLU A 52 -2.27 -16.74 -23.91
N GLU A 53 -1.90 -16.20 -22.75
CA GLU A 53 -0.89 -15.13 -22.65
C GLU A 53 0.49 -15.62 -23.12
N GLU A 54 0.84 -16.86 -22.79
CA GLU A 54 2.09 -17.47 -23.25
C GLU A 54 2.11 -17.63 -24.78
N ALA A 55 0.99 -18.06 -25.38
CA ALA A 55 0.85 -18.16 -26.83
C ALA A 55 0.95 -16.80 -27.53
N MET A 56 0.45 -15.74 -26.90
CA MET A 56 0.57 -14.38 -27.42
C MET A 56 2.02 -13.87 -27.39
N ILE A 57 2.79 -14.20 -26.35
CA ILE A 57 4.20 -13.78 -26.23
C ILE A 57 5.12 -14.58 -27.17
N LYS A 58 4.84 -15.87 -27.40
CA LYS A 58 5.67 -16.73 -28.27
C LYS A 58 5.52 -16.47 -29.77
N ASN A 59 4.53 -15.67 -30.18
CA ASN A 59 4.22 -15.42 -31.59
C ASN A 59 4.73 -14.06 -32.12
N ASP A 60 5.55 -13.34 -31.35
CA ASP A 60 6.29 -12.12 -31.72
C ASP A 60 7.80 -12.42 -31.83
#